data_AF-K1QZ83-F1
#
_entry.id   AF-K1QZ83-F1
#
_cell.length_a   1.000
_cell.length_b   1.000
_cell.length_c   1.000
_cell.angle_alpha   90.00
_cell.angle_beta   90.00
_cell.angle_gamma   90.00
#
_symmetry.space_group_name_H-M   'P 1'
#
loop_
_entity.id
_entity.type
_entity.pdbx_description
1 polymer ?
#
loop_
_entity_poly.entity_id
_entity_poly.type
_entity_poly.pdbx_seq_one_letter_code
_entity_poly.pdbx_strand_id
1 'polypeptide(L)'
;MLKDTPKEPGFQYFNPVRLVGGSTVYEGRVEVYRNGVWGTVCDESWDDQNTVVVCTSMGFSSEGAQALYGQPFGRGTGPVHMNGVECQGNESSILQCNHRGWENQDCDHSRDVSVNCTSFRSMFYIYFFYLQH
;
A
#
# COMPACT_ATOMS: atom_id res chain seq x y z
N MET A 1 -5.77 24.24 30.85
CA MET A 1 -5.32 25.19 29.82
C MET A 1 -4.19 24.53 29.03
N LEU A 2 -4.53 23.67 28.08
CA LEU A 2 -3.63 23.33 26.99
C LEU A 2 -4.22 24.05 25.78
N LYS A 3 -3.48 25.01 25.25
CA LYS A 3 -3.92 25.86 24.17
C LYS A 3 -3.96 25.01 22.91
N ASP A 4 -5.15 24.89 22.32
CA ASP A 4 -5.32 24.45 20.94
C ASP A 4 -4.45 25.34 20.06
N THR A 5 -3.43 24.74 19.44
CA THR A 5 -2.67 25.41 18.39
C THR A 5 -3.42 25.21 17.08
N PRO A 6 -3.66 26.28 16.29
CA PRO A 6 -4.33 26.16 14.99
C PRO A 6 -3.48 25.30 14.05
N LYS A 7 -4.08 24.26 13.45
CA LYS A 7 -3.46 23.55 12.32
C LYS A 7 -3.48 24.48 11.10
N GLU A 8 -2.30 24.89 10.66
CA GLU A 8 -2.07 25.62 9.41
C GLU A 8 -2.58 24.81 8.18
N PRO A 9 -3.15 25.46 7.14
CA PRO A 9 -3.62 24.81 5.93
C PRO A 9 -2.45 24.64 4.95
N GLY A 10 -1.91 23.42 4.83
CA GLY A 10 -0.93 23.11 3.78
C GLY A 10 0.04 21.93 3.98
N PHE A 11 -0.04 21.17 5.08
CA PHE A 11 0.79 19.97 5.21
C PHE A 11 0.09 18.79 4.52
N GLN A 12 0.47 18.50 3.28
CA GLN A 12 0.08 17.25 2.62
C GLN A 12 0.61 16.10 3.48
N TYR A 13 -0.29 15.27 4.00
CA TYR A 13 0.07 14.07 4.75
C TYR A 13 0.98 13.21 3.87
N PHE A 14 2.27 13.20 4.19
CA PHE A 14 3.24 12.40 3.47
C PHE A 14 2.87 10.92 3.67
N ASN A 15 2.41 10.28 2.61
CA ASN A 15 2.22 8.84 2.62
C ASN A 15 3.55 8.18 2.21
N PRO A 16 4.23 7.46 3.11
CA PRO A 16 5.46 6.74 2.79
C PRO A 16 5.23 5.48 1.95
N VAL A 17 4.05 5.32 1.33
CA VAL A 17 3.66 4.19 0.48
C VAL A 17 3.11 4.71 -0.85
N ARG A 18 3.49 4.07 -1.96
CA ARG A 18 2.94 4.35 -3.29
C ARG A 18 2.77 3.08 -4.12
N LEU A 19 1.86 3.14 -5.08
CA LEU A 19 1.67 2.11 -6.11
C LEU A 19 2.22 2.64 -7.45
N VAL A 20 3.04 1.84 -8.14
CA VAL A 20 3.75 2.25 -9.36
C VAL A 20 3.46 1.29 -10.51
N GLY A 21 3.29 1.83 -11.72
CA GLY A 21 3.15 1.06 -12.96
C GLY A 21 1.73 0.58 -13.26
N GLY A 22 0.78 0.84 -12.36
CA GLY A 22 -0.65 0.59 -12.58
C GLY A 22 -1.29 1.52 -13.60
N SER A 23 -2.43 1.10 -14.15
CA SER A 23 -3.26 1.93 -15.02
C SER A 23 -4.15 2.91 -14.24
N THR A 24 -4.38 2.61 -12.96
CA THR A 24 -5.13 3.44 -12.01
C THR A 24 -4.33 3.68 -10.73
N VAL A 25 -4.81 4.57 -9.86
CA VAL A 25 -4.18 4.84 -8.56
C VAL A 25 -4.34 3.70 -7.55
N TYR A 26 -5.22 2.72 -7.84
CA TYR A 26 -5.55 1.63 -6.93
C TYR A 26 -4.70 0.39 -7.14
N GLU A 27 -3.85 0.36 -8.16
CA GLU A 27 -3.05 -0.81 -8.50
C GLU A 27 -1.62 -0.43 -8.82
N GLY A 28 -0.70 -1.36 -8.58
CA GLY A 28 0.71 -1.16 -8.91
C GLY A 28 1.64 -2.01 -8.06
N ARG A 29 2.92 -1.96 -8.42
CA ARG A 29 4.00 -2.43 -7.56
C ARG A 29 4.04 -1.60 -6.29
N VAL A 30 4.19 -2.26 -5.14
CA VAL A 30 4.27 -1.60 -3.83
C VAL A 30 5.67 -1.04 -3.64
N GLU A 31 5.76 0.26 -3.38
CA GLU A 31 7.00 0.93 -3.01
C GLU A 31 6.81 1.72 -1.72
N VAL A 32 7.83 1.70 -0.86
CA VAL A 32 7.85 2.43 0.41
C VAL A 32 9.00 3.43 0.43
N TYR A 33 8.82 4.55 1.12
CA TYR A 33 9.84 5.57 1.28
C TYR A 33 10.52 5.44 2.64
N ARG A 34 11.84 5.30 2.61
CA ARG A 34 12.65 5.17 3.82
C ARG A 34 14.03 5.77 3.60
N ASN A 35 14.55 6.46 4.61
CA ASN A 35 15.91 7.04 4.60
C ASN A 35 16.22 7.89 3.36
N GLY A 36 15.23 8.63 2.84
CA GLY A 36 15.43 9.52 1.70
C GLY A 36 15.24 8.87 0.33
N VAL A 37 14.96 7.56 0.27
CA VAL A 37 14.87 6.81 -0.99
C VAL A 37 13.64 5.91 -1.05
N TRP A 38 13.06 5.81 -2.24
CA TRP A 38 12.02 4.82 -2.53
C TRP A 38 12.68 3.45 -2.77
N GLY A 39 11.98 2.40 -2.36
CA GLY A 39 12.40 1.02 -2.59
C GLY A 39 11.19 0.09 -2.60
N THR A 40 11.38 -1.11 -3.14
CA THR A 40 10.29 -2.07 -3.34
C THR A 40 10.07 -2.96 -2.12
N VAL A 41 9.00 -3.75 -2.17
CA VAL A 41 8.68 -4.76 -1.15
C VAL A 41 8.65 -6.14 -1.81
N CYS A 42 9.28 -7.12 -1.18
CA CYS A 42 9.32 -8.50 -1.67
C CYS A 42 8.03 -9.27 -1.37
N ASP A 43 7.66 -10.18 -2.27
CA ASP A 43 6.50 -11.08 -2.16
C ASP A 43 6.68 -12.28 -1.22
N GLU A 44 7.88 -12.44 -0.67
CA GLU A 44 8.18 -13.51 0.28
C GLU A 44 7.28 -13.43 1.51
N SER A 45 6.55 -14.52 1.78
CA SER A 45 5.56 -14.62 2.86
C SER A 45 4.42 -13.59 2.77
N TRP A 46 4.17 -13.00 1.61
CA TRP A 46 3.09 -12.03 1.43
C TRP A 46 1.70 -12.69 1.60
N ASP A 47 0.82 -12.02 2.35
CA ASP A 47 -0.54 -12.48 2.60
C ASP A 47 -1.61 -11.38 2.41
N ASP A 48 -2.86 -11.74 2.70
CA ASP A 48 -4.00 -10.84 2.57
C ASP A 48 -3.94 -9.68 3.59
N GLN A 49 -3.36 -9.87 4.78
CA GLN A 49 -3.27 -8.81 5.79
C GLN A 49 -2.31 -7.71 5.34
N ASN A 50 -1.20 -8.08 4.69
CA ASN A 50 -0.30 -7.11 4.07
C ASN A 50 -1.03 -6.26 3.02
N THR A 51 -1.85 -6.92 2.18
CA THR A 51 -2.64 -6.26 1.14
C THR A 51 -3.67 -5.30 1.75
N VAL A 52 -4.36 -5.72 2.82
CA VAL A 52 -5.32 -4.89 3.56
C VAL A 52 -4.63 -3.62 4.08
N VAL A 53 -3.48 -3.74 4.73
CA VAL A 53 -2.75 -2.58 5.28
C VAL A 53 -2.28 -1.63 4.18
N VAL A 54 -1.77 -2.13 3.06
CA VAL A 54 -1.37 -1.26 1.93
C VAL A 54 -2.57 -0.48 1.41
N CYS A 55 -3.68 -1.14 1.10
CA CYS A 55 -4.85 -0.47 0.53
C CYS A 55 -5.48 0.53 1.51
N THR A 56 -5.66 0.14 2.77
CA THR A 56 -6.29 1.01 3.79
C THR A 56 -5.41 2.20 4.18
N SER A 57 -4.10 2.02 4.30
CA SER A 57 -3.16 3.13 4.59
C SER A 57 -3.09 4.17 3.46
N MET A 58 -3.44 3.78 2.24
CA MET A 58 -3.57 4.67 1.09
C MET A 58 -4.97 5.31 0.97
N GLY A 59 -5.89 5.00 1.87
CA GLY A 59 -7.26 5.51 1.84
C GLY A 59 -8.12 4.83 0.77
N PHE A 60 -7.79 3.59 0.40
CA PHE A 60 -8.57 2.76 -0.51
C PHE A 60 -9.37 1.71 0.25
N SER A 61 -10.36 1.12 -0.42
CA SER A 61 -11.06 -0.05 0.10
C SER A 61 -10.17 -1.28 -0.04
N SER A 62 -10.18 -2.12 0.99
CA SER A 62 -9.57 -3.46 0.95
C SER A 62 -10.56 -4.55 0.53
N GLU A 63 -11.85 -4.22 0.36
CA GLU A 63 -12.86 -5.18 -0.09
C GLU A 63 -12.51 -5.68 -1.50
N GLY A 64 -12.21 -6.97 -1.63
CA GLY A 64 -11.78 -7.57 -2.89
C GLY A 64 -10.36 -7.18 -3.33
N ALA A 65 -9.56 -6.56 -2.45
CA ALA A 65 -8.16 -6.28 -2.75
C ALA A 65 -7.33 -7.56 -2.84
N GLN A 66 -6.33 -7.56 -3.72
CA GLN A 66 -5.53 -8.76 -4.03
C GLN A 66 -4.06 -8.42 -4.23
N ALA A 67 -3.19 -9.34 -3.82
CA ALA A 67 -1.79 -9.35 -4.22
C ALA A 67 -1.64 -9.92 -5.63
N LEU A 68 -0.69 -9.40 -6.39
CA LEU A 68 -0.33 -9.85 -7.73
C LEU A 68 1.16 -10.14 -7.81
N TYR A 69 1.50 -11.28 -8.41
CA TYR A 69 2.85 -11.84 -8.48
C TYR A 69 3.36 -11.86 -9.93
N GLY A 70 4.69 -11.99 -10.11
CA GLY A 70 5.30 -12.04 -11.45
C GLY A 70 5.45 -10.67 -12.14
N GLN A 71 5.46 -9.59 -11.36
CA GLN A 71 5.70 -8.21 -11.80
C GLN A 71 4.80 -7.70 -12.94
N PRO A 72 3.46 -7.78 -12.79
CA PRO A 72 2.52 -7.29 -13.79
C PRO A 72 2.67 -5.78 -14.07
N PHE A 73 3.15 -5.02 -13.09
CA PHE A 73 3.41 -3.58 -13.21
C PHE A 73 4.90 -3.25 -13.36
N GLY A 74 5.66 -4.23 -13.84
CA GLY A 74 7.10 -4.13 -14.05
C GLY A 74 7.91 -4.29 -12.77
N ARG A 75 9.21 -4.52 -12.97
CA ARG A 75 10.22 -4.60 -11.93
C ARG A 75 10.57 -3.20 -11.42
N GLY A 76 10.81 -3.08 -10.13
CA GLY A 76 11.39 -1.86 -9.57
C GLY A 76 12.88 -1.74 -9.85
N THR A 77 13.45 -0.70 -9.27
CA THR A 77 14.88 -0.41 -9.31
C THR A 77 15.31 0.15 -7.96
N GLY A 78 16.58 -0.06 -7.59
CA GLY A 78 17.12 0.46 -6.33
C GLY A 78 17.00 -0.57 -5.20
N PRO A 79 16.83 -0.15 -3.94
CA PRO A 79 16.78 -1.08 -2.83
C PRO A 79 15.44 -1.83 -2.77
N VAL A 80 15.48 -3.08 -2.29
CA VAL A 80 14.31 -3.79 -1.76
C VAL A 80 14.25 -3.47 -0.27
N HIS A 81 13.32 -2.60 0.13
CA HIS A 81 13.28 -2.09 1.50
C HIS A 81 12.76 -3.12 2.49
N MET A 82 11.79 -3.94 2.09
CA MET A 82 11.08 -4.84 2.99
C MET A 82 11.01 -6.26 2.41
N ASN A 83 11.16 -7.25 3.28
CA ASN A 83 11.09 -8.67 2.97
C ASN A 83 10.44 -9.43 4.15
N GLY A 84 9.61 -10.44 3.86
CA GLY A 84 8.93 -11.25 4.85
C GLY A 84 8.03 -10.40 5.74
N VAL A 85 7.21 -9.55 5.13
CA VAL A 85 6.30 -8.65 5.84
C VAL A 85 5.15 -9.45 6.42
N GLU A 86 4.83 -9.19 7.68
CA GLU A 86 3.80 -9.86 8.46
C GLU A 86 2.95 -8.81 9.18
N CYS A 87 1.87 -8.38 8.54
CA CYS A 87 0.89 -7.48 9.11
C CYS A 87 -0.21 -8.23 9.88
N GLN A 88 -0.81 -7.58 10.87
CA GLN A 88 -2.01 -8.03 11.56
C GLN A 88 -3.30 -7.56 10.88
N GLY A 89 -3.21 -6.57 10.00
CA GLY A 89 -4.33 -6.01 9.23
C GLY A 89 -4.89 -4.71 9.78
N ASN A 90 -4.39 -4.24 10.93
CA ASN A 90 -4.88 -3.04 11.62
C ASN A 90 -3.81 -1.94 11.75
N GLU A 91 -2.63 -2.17 11.17
CA GLU A 91 -1.57 -1.19 11.11
C GLU A 91 -1.98 0.01 10.26
N SER A 92 -1.56 1.20 10.68
CA SER A 92 -1.83 2.43 9.92
C SER A 92 -0.96 2.57 8.67
N SER A 93 0.09 1.76 8.57
CA SER A 93 1.02 1.72 7.44
C SER A 93 1.79 0.41 7.45
N ILE A 94 2.15 -0.11 6.28
CA ILE A 94 2.95 -1.32 6.14
C ILE A 94 4.31 -1.20 6.85
N LEU A 95 4.86 0.02 7.01
CA LEU A 95 6.11 0.25 7.76
C LEU A 95 6.02 -0.09 9.25
N GLN A 96 4.82 -0.34 9.79
CA GLN A 96 4.60 -0.76 11.19
C GLN A 96 4.49 -2.27 11.35
N CYS A 97 4.35 -3.02 10.25
CA CYS A 97 4.24 -4.47 10.29
C CYS A 97 5.57 -5.11 10.65
N ASN A 98 5.53 -6.32 11.22
CA ASN A 98 6.75 -7.09 11.44
C ASN A 98 7.39 -7.46 10.09
N HIS A 99 8.72 -7.54 10.04
CA HIS A 99 9.44 -7.96 8.83
C HIS A 99 10.85 -8.45 9.16
N ARG A 100 11.50 -9.19 8.25
CA ARG A 100 12.82 -9.83 8.47
C ARG A 100 14.01 -8.86 8.60
N GLY A 101 13.76 -7.58 8.37
CA GLY A 101 14.74 -6.50 8.47
C GLY A 101 14.62 -5.58 7.27
N TRP A 102 15.33 -4.46 7.33
CA TRP A 102 15.33 -3.47 6.26
C TRP A 102 16.49 -3.69 5.29
N GLU A 103 16.28 -3.39 4.01
CA GLU A 103 17.32 -3.47 2.96
C GLU A 103 17.97 -4.88 2.89
N ASN A 104 17.19 -5.92 3.16
CA ASN A 104 17.67 -7.30 3.12
C ASN A 104 17.88 -7.76 1.65
N GLN A 105 19.08 -8.26 1.36
CA GLN A 105 19.54 -8.71 0.04
C GLN A 105 19.01 -10.09 -0.38
N ASP A 106 18.20 -10.76 0.45
CA ASP A 106 17.63 -12.07 0.13
C ASP A 106 16.56 -12.05 -0.99
N CYS A 107 16.12 -10.87 -1.43
CA CYS A 107 15.18 -10.71 -2.55
C CYS A 107 15.75 -9.81 -3.65
N ASP A 108 15.37 -10.13 -4.90
CA ASP A 108 15.60 -9.28 -6.06
C ASP A 108 14.27 -8.77 -6.65
N HIS A 109 14.36 -7.91 -7.66
CA HIS A 109 13.17 -7.31 -8.29
C HIS A 109 12.31 -8.30 -9.09
N SER A 110 12.73 -9.57 -9.26
CA SER A 110 11.85 -10.62 -9.80
C SER A 110 10.82 -11.12 -8.79
N ARG A 111 10.86 -10.57 -7.56
CA ARG A 111 9.94 -10.88 -6.46
C ARG A 111 9.28 -9.62 -5.89
N ASP A 112 9.32 -8.50 -6.61
CA ASP A 112 8.59 -7.30 -6.19
C ASP A 112 7.09 -7.59 -6.19
N VAL A 113 6.44 -7.32 -5.06
CA VAL A 113 5.00 -7.52 -4.91
C VAL A 113 4.22 -6.36 -5.50
N SER A 114 3.08 -6.69 -6.07
CA SER A 114 2.09 -5.74 -6.56
C SER A 114 0.77 -5.95 -5.86
N VAL A 115 -0.06 -4.92 -5.78
CA VAL A 115 -1.42 -5.03 -5.27
C VAL A 115 -2.41 -4.41 -6.24
N ASN A 116 -3.65 -4.88 -6.17
CA ASN A 116 -4.82 -4.25 -6.76
C ASN A 116 -5.83 -4.03 -5.63
N CYS A 117 -6.02 -2.77 -5.26
CA CYS A 117 -6.99 -2.29 -4.29
C CYS A 117 -8.30 -1.91 -4.98
N THR A 118 -9.34 -1.63 -4.20
CA THR A 118 -10.61 -1.17 -4.75
C THR A 118 -10.89 0.28 -4.37
N SER A 119 -11.53 1.02 -5.27
CA SER A 119 -12.15 2.29 -4.91
C SER A 119 -13.25 2.02 -3.89
N PHE A 120 -13.39 2.88 -2.88
CA PHE A 120 -14.62 2.89 -2.10
C PHE A 120 -15.78 3.11 -3.07
N ARG A 121 -16.68 2.12 -3.18
CA ARG A 121 -17.94 2.32 -3.89
C ARG A 121 -18.68 3.40 -3.13
N SER A 122 -18.87 4.56 -3.75
CA SER A 122 -19.74 5.57 -3.17
C SER A 122 -21.12 4.95 -2.98
N MET A 123 -21.61 4.93 -1.74
CA MET A 123 -22.91 4.37 -1.37
C MET A 123 -24.07 5.01 -2.17
N PHE A 124 -23.85 6.21 -2.73
CA PHE A 124 -24.77 6.84 -3.67
C PHE A 124 -24.98 6.03 -4.95
N TYR A 125 -23.95 5.40 -5.51
CA TYR A 125 -24.09 4.59 -6.73
C TYR A 125 -24.89 3.32 -6.50
N ILE A 126 -24.77 2.72 -5.32
CA ILE A 126 -25.57 1.56 -4.94
C ILE A 126 -27.03 2.00 -4.77
N TYR A 127 -27.28 3.11 -4.06
CA TYR A 127 -28.64 3.63 -3.86
C TYR A 127 -29.33 4.02 -5.17
N PHE A 128 -28.61 4.63 -6.13
CA PHE A 128 -29.15 4.94 -7.46
C PHE A 128 -29.51 3.69 -8.27
N PHE A 129 -28.71 2.62 -8.21
CA PHE A 129 -29.04 1.34 -8.85
C PHE A 129 -30.25 0.66 -8.21
N TYR A 130 -30.39 0.72 -6.89
CA TYR A 130 -31.53 0.14 -6.16
C TYR A 130 -32.84 0.92 -6.32
N LEU A 131 -32.79 2.20 -6.71
CA LEU A 131 -33.98 3.02 -6.98
C LEU A 131 -34.40 3.03 -8.46
N GLN A 132 -33.65 2.37 -9.34
CA GLN A 132 -34.00 2.17 -10.75
C GLN A 132 -34.57 0.78 -11.05
N HIS A 133 -34.77 -0.05 -10.01
CA HIS A 133 -35.49 -1.32 -10.04
C HIS A 133 -36.59 -1.34 -8.99
#